data_AF-A0A3D2KH66-F1
#
_entry.id   AF-A0A3D2KH66-F1
#
_cell.length_a   1.000
_cell.length_b   1.000
_cell.length_c   1.000
_cell.angle_alpha   90.00
_cell.angle_beta   90.00
_cell.angle_gamma   90.00
#
_symmetry.space_group_name_H-M   'P 1'
#
loop_
_entity.id
_entity.type
_entity.pdbx_description
1 polymer ?
#
loop_
_entity_poly.entity_id
_entity_poly.type
_entity_poly.pdbx_seq_one_letter_code
_entity_poly.pdbx_strand_id
1 'polypeptide(L)'
;PVPPSELDLIVVPGVAFDERGGRIGYGGGYYDRFLRWEAARAVRAALAYEVQISAEPLPLGPFDVRMDFIFTPERVLRGHGRRGETAGVQAR
;
A
#
# COMPACT_ATOMS: atom_id res chain seq x y z
N PRO A 1 -18.99 -1.86 -15.64
CA PRO A 1 -17.77 -1.95 -14.80
C PRO A 1 -17.79 -0.89 -13.71
N VAL A 2 -17.19 -1.14 -12.54
CA VAL A 2 -17.11 -0.17 -11.44
C VAL A 2 -15.96 0.80 -11.71
N PRO A 3 -16.17 2.13 -11.64
CA PRO A 3 -15.09 3.11 -11.76
C PRO A 3 -14.04 2.94 -10.65
N PRO A 4 -12.73 3.08 -10.94
CA PRO A 4 -11.67 2.99 -9.92
C PRO A 4 -11.86 3.95 -8.73
N SER A 5 -12.50 5.10 -8.95
CA SER A 5 -12.81 6.10 -7.93
C SER A 5 -13.82 5.62 -6.88
N GLU A 6 -14.59 4.58 -7.18
CA GLU A 6 -15.60 3.97 -6.29
C GLU A 6 -15.04 2.77 -5.51
N LEU A 7 -13.76 2.43 -5.70
CA LEU A 7 -13.14 1.34 -4.96
C LEU A 7 -12.80 1.77 -3.53
N ASP A 8 -13.30 1.03 -2.54
CA ASP A 8 -12.97 1.26 -1.13
C ASP A 8 -11.62 0.65 -0.72
N LEU A 9 -11.21 -0.45 -1.38
CA LEU A 9 -10.02 -1.22 -1.04
C LEU A 9 -9.37 -1.80 -2.30
N ILE A 10 -8.05 -1.74 -2.36
CA ILE A 10 -7.25 -2.41 -3.39
C ILE A 10 -6.16 -3.25 -2.72
N VAL A 11 -6.09 -4.52 -3.11
CA VAL A 11 -4.96 -5.40 -2.79
C VAL A 11 -3.88 -5.21 -3.85
N VAL A 12 -2.76 -4.64 -3.44
CA VAL A 12 -1.67 -4.21 -4.32
C VAL A 12 -0.52 -5.24 -4.23
N PRO A 13 -0.14 -5.87 -5.34
CA PRO A 13 0.99 -6.80 -5.36
C PRO A 13 2.34 -6.06 -5.33
N GLY A 14 3.37 -6.76 -4.85
CA GLY A 14 4.74 -6.26 -4.76
C GLY A 14 5.76 -7.37 -4.57
N VAL A 15 7.01 -7.06 -4.90
CA VAL A 15 8.18 -7.93 -4.74
C VAL A 15 8.72 -7.81 -3.32
N ALA A 16 8.84 -6.58 -2.82
CA ALA A 16 9.33 -6.27 -1.48
C ALA A 16 8.53 -5.12 -0.86
N PHE A 17 8.48 -5.10 0.46
CA PHE A 17 7.82 -4.10 1.28
C PHE A 17 8.70 -3.67 2.45
N ASP A 18 8.38 -2.57 3.12
CA ASP A 18 9.01 -2.18 4.40
C ASP A 18 7.97 -1.83 5.46
N GLU A 19 8.40 -1.72 6.71
CA GLU A 19 7.52 -1.39 7.86
C GLU A 19 6.86 -0.01 7.76
N ARG A 20 7.36 0.87 6.88
CA ARG A 20 6.79 2.21 6.62
C ARG A 20 5.75 2.19 5.49
N GLY A 21 5.40 1.01 4.99
CA GLY A 21 4.47 0.83 3.87
C GLY A 21 5.10 1.06 2.50
N GLY A 22 6.43 1.11 2.40
CA GLY A 22 7.12 1.12 1.12
C GLY A 22 6.84 -0.16 0.34
N ARG A 23 6.92 -0.06 -0.99
CA ARG A 23 6.64 -1.16 -1.91
C ARG A 23 7.54 -1.07 -3.14
N ILE A 24 8.19 -2.17 -3.50
CA ILE A 24 8.82 -2.36 -4.80
C ILE A 24 7.89 -3.23 -5.65
N GLY A 25 7.42 -2.69 -6.77
CA GLY A 25 6.66 -3.44 -7.78
C GLY A 25 7.57 -4.10 -8.84
N TYR A 26 6.97 -4.65 -9.89
CA TYR A 26 7.69 -5.32 -10.99
C TYR A 26 8.32 -4.38 -12.04
N GLY A 27 8.44 -3.07 -11.76
CA GLY A 27 9.22 -2.14 -12.60
C GLY A 27 8.49 -1.33 -13.68
N GLY A 28 7.15 -1.31 -13.72
CA GLY A 28 6.38 -0.53 -14.72
C GLY A 28 5.66 0.73 -14.21
N GLY A 29 5.70 0.98 -12.90
CA GLY A 29 5.00 2.11 -12.25
C GLY A 29 3.48 2.13 -12.43
N TYR A 30 2.85 1.03 -12.87
CA TYR A 30 1.42 0.97 -13.12
C TYR A 30 0.61 1.30 -11.87
N TYR A 31 0.86 0.57 -10.78
CA TYR A 31 0.15 0.77 -9.51
C TYR A 31 0.42 2.16 -8.93
N ASP A 32 1.62 2.70 -9.09
CA ASP A 32 1.94 4.03 -8.57
C ASP A 32 1.15 5.13 -9.28
N ARG A 33 0.91 4.99 -10.59
CA ARG A 33 0.01 5.88 -11.34
C ARG A 33 -1.46 5.63 -10.97
N PHE A 34 -1.90 4.38 -10.99
CA PHE A 34 -3.28 4.00 -10.72
C PHE A 34 -3.75 4.43 -9.32
N LEU A 35 -2.96 4.14 -8.29
CA LEU A 35 -3.28 4.47 -6.89
C LEU A 35 -3.15 5.96 -6.58
N ARG A 36 -2.36 6.71 -7.36
CA ARG A 36 -2.24 8.16 -7.20
C ARG A 36 -3.40 8.90 -7.85
N TRP A 37 -3.82 8.48 -9.04
CA TRP A 37 -4.71 9.29 -9.88
C TRP A 37 -6.13 8.74 -10.01
N GLU A 38 -6.27 7.42 -10.19
CA GLU A 38 -7.57 6.80 -10.50
C GLU A 38 -8.27 6.29 -9.24
N ALA A 39 -7.53 5.62 -8.37
CA ALA A 39 -8.01 5.04 -7.12
C ALA A 39 -7.48 5.79 -5.89
N ALA A 40 -7.37 7.10 -5.99
CA ALA A 40 -6.74 7.96 -4.99
C ALA A 40 -7.41 7.92 -3.61
N ARG A 41 -8.63 7.38 -3.48
CA ARG A 41 -9.39 7.27 -2.22
C ARG A 41 -9.40 5.87 -1.62
N ALA A 42 -9.08 4.85 -2.40
CA ALA A 42 -9.09 3.47 -1.95
C ALA A 42 -8.04 3.24 -0.86
N VAL A 43 -8.37 2.39 0.12
CA VAL A 43 -7.39 1.83 1.05
C VAL A 43 -6.41 0.95 0.27
N ARG A 44 -5.13 1.11 0.55
CA ARG A 44 -4.04 0.38 -0.13
C ARG A 44 -3.54 -0.71 0.80
N ALA A 45 -3.94 -1.95 0.53
CA ALA A 45 -3.51 -3.11 1.27
C ALA A 45 -2.53 -3.95 0.45
N ALA A 46 -1.52 -4.53 1.08
CA ALA A 46 -0.67 -5.54 0.46
C ALA A 46 -0.74 -6.84 1.25
N LEU A 47 -0.63 -7.95 0.53
CA LEU A 47 -0.37 -9.26 1.12
C LEU A 47 1.09 -9.61 0.83
N ALA A 48 1.83 -10.01 1.86
CA ALA A 48 3.25 -10.30 1.77
C ALA A 48 3.62 -11.44 2.71
N TYR A 49 4.68 -12.18 2.40
CA TYR A 49 5.37 -13.00 3.37
C TYR A 49 6.40 -12.17 4.15
N GLU A 50 6.79 -12.59 5.36
CA GLU A 50 7.85 -11.89 6.12
C GLU A 50 9.18 -11.80 5.37
N VAL A 51 9.51 -12.79 4.52
CA VAL A 51 10.71 -12.72 3.66
C VAL A 51 10.66 -11.57 2.65
N GLN A 52 9.48 -11.03 2.37
CA GLN A 52 9.31 -9.85 1.51
C GLN A 52 9.35 -8.53 2.30
N ILE A 53 9.43 -8.59 3.63
CA ILE A 53 9.54 -7.40 4.48
C ILE A 53 11.02 -7.08 4.70
N SER A 54 11.44 -5.94 4.15
CA SER A 54 12.77 -5.37 4.37
C SER A 54 12.89 -4.82 5.78
N ALA A 55 13.97 -5.18 6.47
CA ALA A 55 14.32 -4.62 7.78
C ALA A 55 14.70 -3.12 7.67
N GLU A 56 15.26 -2.72 6.52
CA GLU A 56 15.63 -1.33 6.23
C GLU A 56 14.59 -0.65 5.32
N PRO A 57 14.42 0.67 5.39
CA PRO A 57 13.54 1.39 4.48
C PRO A 57 13.90 1.17 3.00
N LEU A 58 12.89 0.94 2.17
CA LEU A 58 13.07 0.77 0.74
C LEU A 58 13.47 2.11 0.07
N PRO A 59 14.28 2.07 -1.00
CA PRO A 59 14.70 3.26 -1.74
C PRO A 59 13.56 3.77 -2.65
N LEU A 60 12.59 4.45 -2.05
CA LEU A 60 11.43 4.99 -2.77
C LEU A 60 11.74 6.35 -3.40
N GLY A 61 11.25 6.57 -4.61
CA GLY A 61 11.20 7.86 -5.28
C GLY A 61 9.98 8.70 -4.89
N PRO A 62 9.92 9.97 -5.33
CA PRO A 62 8.80 10.88 -5.05
C PRO A 62 7.47 10.40 -5.65
N PHE A 63 7.54 9.55 -6.67
CA PHE A 63 6.36 9.05 -7.35
C PHE A 63 5.83 7.73 -6.78
N ASP A 64 6.54 7.08 -5.87
CA ASP A 64 6.10 5.80 -5.32
C ASP A 64 4.98 5.99 -4.31
N VAL A 65 3.98 5.12 -4.38
CA VAL A 65 2.82 5.17 -3.52
C VAL A 65 2.96 4.15 -2.39
N ARG A 66 2.94 4.65 -1.15
CA ARG A 66 3.00 3.82 0.06
C ARG A 66 1.66 3.13 0.33
N MET A 67 1.75 1.92 0.88
CA MET A 67 0.62 1.13 1.38
C MET A 67 0.14 1.67 2.72
N ASP A 68 -1.15 1.52 2.98
CA ASP A 68 -1.78 1.81 4.27
C ASP A 68 -1.64 0.61 5.21
N PHE A 69 -1.79 -0.60 4.67
CA PHE A 69 -1.66 -1.85 5.41
C PHE A 69 -0.83 -2.87 4.63
N ILE A 70 0.00 -3.62 5.34
CA ILE A 70 0.66 -4.81 4.81
C ILE A 70 0.33 -5.95 5.78
N PHE A 71 -0.24 -7.02 5.24
CA PHE A 71 -0.62 -8.21 5.99
C PHE A 71 0.37 -9.32 5.68
N THR A 72 0.97 -9.86 6.74
CA THR A 72 1.73 -11.10 6.72
C THR A 72 0.98 -12.15 7.55
N PRO A 73 1.29 -13.44 7.40
CA PRO A 73 0.77 -14.47 8.30
C PRO A 73 1.08 -14.19 9.79
N GLU A 74 2.14 -13.44 10.08
CA GLU A 74 2.67 -13.21 11.41
C GLU A 74 2.15 -11.91 12.04
N ARG A 75 1.88 -10.87 11.25
CA ARG A 75 1.53 -9.53 11.76
C ARG A 75 0.84 -8.65 10.72
N VAL A 76 0.30 -7.53 11.22
CA VAL A 76 -0.24 -6.44 10.40
C VAL A 76 0.62 -5.20 10.60
N LEU A 77 1.23 -4.72 9.52
CA LEU A 77 2.00 -3.48 9.50
C LEU A 77 1.09 -2.33 9.07
N ARG A 78 1.04 -1.26 9.88
CA ARG A 78 0.34 -0.01 9.54
C ARG A 78 1.31 0.94 8.86
N GLY A 79 1.24 0.97 7.53
CA GLY A 79 2.06 1.85 6.71
C GLY A 79 1.72 3.32 6.90
N HIS A 80 2.54 4.20 6.32
CA HIS A 80 2.32 5.65 6.42
C HIS A 80 1.59 6.21 5.19
N GLY A 81 0.92 5.34 4.41
CA GLY A 81 0.29 5.66 3.12
C GLY A 81 -0.67 6.84 3.12
N ARG A 82 -1.33 7.13 4.26
CA ARG A 82 -2.29 8.23 4.44
C ARG A 82 -2.37 8.76 5.88
N ARG A 83 -1.24 9.10 6.54
CA ARG A 83 -1.33 9.80 7.84
C ARG A 83 -2.03 11.16 7.65
N GLY A 84 -3.35 11.19 7.85
CA GLY A 84 -4.21 12.36 7.66
C GLY A 84 -5.72 12.08 7.67
N GLU A 85 -6.19 10.86 7.32
CA GLU A 85 -7.64 10.63 7.13
C GLU A 85 -8.23 9.42 7.87
N THR A 86 -7.42 8.53 8.45
CA THR A 86 -7.91 7.28 9.09
C THR A 86 -8.40 7.43 10.53
N ALA A 87 -8.56 8.65 11.06
CA ALA A 87 -9.08 8.88 12.41
C ALA A 87 -10.54 8.40 12.61
N GLY A 88 -11.25 7.98 11.56
CA GLY A 88 -12.66 7.59 11.60
C GLY A 88 -12.99 6.10 11.58
N VAL A 89 -12.03 5.20 11.33
CA VAL A 89 -12.31 3.74 11.35
C VAL A 89 -11.84 3.18 12.70
N GLN A 90 -12.56 3.56 13.75
CA GLN A 90 -12.59 2.76 14.97
C GLN A 90 -13.30 1.46 14.65
N ALA A 91 -12.64 0.34 14.96
CA ALA A 91 -13.21 -0.99 14.92
C ALA A 91 -14.55 -1.00 15.66
N ARG A 92 -15.60 -1.43 14.95
CA ARG A 92 -16.80 -1.97 15.59
C ARG A 92 -16.60 -3.46 15.79
#